data_AF-I1MYV7-F1
#
_entry.id   AF-I1MYV7-F1
#
_cell.length_a   1.000
_cell.length_b   1.000
_cell.length_c   1.000
_cell.angle_alpha   90.00
_cell.angle_beta   90.00
_cell.angle_gamma   90.00
#
_symmetry.space_group_name_H-M   'P 1'
#
loop_
_entity.id
_entity.type
_entity.pdbx_description
1 polymer ?
#
loop_
_entity_poly.entity_id
_entity_poly.type
_entity_poly.pdbx_seq_one_letter_code
_entity_poly.pdbx_strand_id
1 'polypeptide(L)'
;MKPLSKLLNKLCGKMIMLLASLLIELIILIQKLRESRPISTRQYIKLIEKKNPTICYTKRFNLKAEHATECRVCLSEFEQGEKLRKLKCQHTFHRDCLDKWLQQYWATCPLCRKQVLPDDVVFKHRQHQNQPEAASNGNHDNLLYLFSAFRGGNT
;
A
#
# COMPACT_ATOMS: atom_id res chain seq x y z
N MET A 1 -21.00 56.96 -7.33
CA MET A 1 -20.10 55.96 -6.72
C MET A 1 -20.76 54.60 -6.38
N LYS A 2 -22.08 54.48 -6.16
CA LYS A 2 -22.77 53.21 -5.83
C LYS A 2 -22.77 52.07 -6.89
N PRO A 3 -22.69 52.30 -8.22
CA PRO A 3 -22.76 51.19 -9.19
C PRO A 3 -21.46 50.39 -9.25
N LEU A 4 -20.31 51.05 -9.06
CA LEU A 4 -18.99 50.42 -9.14
C LEU A 4 -18.78 49.40 -8.01
N SER A 5 -19.18 49.74 -6.78
CA SER A 5 -19.06 48.82 -5.64
C SER A 5 -19.92 47.55 -5.80
N LYS A 6 -21.11 47.67 -6.39
CA LYS A 6 -21.96 46.51 -6.72
C LYS A 6 -21.30 45.58 -7.75
N LEU A 7 -20.68 46.14 -8.78
CA LEU A 7 -19.96 45.36 -9.79
C LEU A 7 -18.72 44.68 -9.19
N LEU A 8 -17.93 45.40 -8.39
CA LEU A 8 -16.76 44.86 -7.70
C LEU A 8 -17.13 43.71 -6.75
N ASN A 9 -18.19 43.86 -5.95
CA ASN A 9 -18.65 42.78 -5.06
C ASN A 9 -19.13 41.54 -5.84
N LYS A 10 -19.81 41.73 -6.97
CA LYS A 10 -20.25 40.62 -7.84
C LYS A 10 -19.07 39.89 -8.48
N LEU A 11 -18.04 40.64 -8.92
CA LEU A 11 -16.79 40.07 -9.43
C LEU A 11 -16.04 39.34 -8.32
N CYS A 12 -15.88 39.95 -7.14
CA CYS A 12 -15.23 39.36 -5.98
C CYS A 12 -15.89 38.03 -5.58
N GLY A 13 -17.23 38.00 -5.48
CA GLY A 13 -17.97 36.77 -5.17
C GLY A 13 -17.73 35.66 -6.20
N LYS A 14 -17.74 35.97 -7.50
CA LYS A 14 -17.42 34.99 -8.55
C LYS A 14 -15.98 34.48 -8.46
N MET A 15 -15.02 35.38 -8.22
CA MET A 15 -13.61 35.00 -8.05
C MET A 15 -13.42 34.11 -6.82
N ILE A 16 -14.09 34.41 -5.70
CA ILE A 16 -14.06 33.57 -4.50
C ILE A 16 -14.63 32.17 -4.80
N MET A 17 -15.76 32.08 -5.51
CA MET A 17 -16.35 30.78 -5.88
C MET A 17 -15.46 29.97 -6.82
N LEU A 18 -14.81 30.62 -7.81
CA LEU A 18 -13.87 29.96 -8.71
C LEU A 18 -12.62 29.48 -7.97
N LEU A 19 -12.04 30.31 -7.10
CA LEU A 19 -10.90 29.92 -6.27
C LEU A 19 -11.27 28.76 -5.34
N ALA A 20 -12.43 28.81 -4.68
CA ALA A 20 -12.90 27.72 -3.84
C ALA A 20 -13.07 26.40 -4.63
N SER A 21 -13.65 26.46 -5.83
CA SER A 21 -13.79 25.28 -6.71
C SER A 21 -12.43 24.71 -7.12
N LEU A 22 -11.48 25.57 -7.53
CA LEU A 22 -10.14 25.14 -7.91
C LEU A 22 -9.37 24.54 -6.73
N LEU A 23 -9.54 25.09 -5.53
CA LEU A 23 -8.95 24.55 -4.30
C LEU A 23 -9.53 23.17 -3.97
N ILE A 24 -10.84 22.97 -4.12
CA ILE A 24 -11.48 21.66 -3.90
C ILE A 24 -10.93 20.63 -4.89
N GLU A 25 -10.90 20.94 -6.19
CA GLU A 25 -10.35 20.05 -7.21
C GLU A 25 -8.88 19.71 -6.94
N LEU A 26 -8.07 20.71 -6.55
CA LEU A 26 -6.67 20.49 -6.18
C LEU A 26 -6.54 19.55 -4.98
N ILE A 27 -7.39 19.71 -3.94
CA ILE A 27 -7.40 18.82 -2.79
C ILE A 27 -7.77 17.39 -3.20
N ILE A 28 -8.78 17.22 -4.05
CA ILE A 28 -9.20 15.90 -4.57
C ILE A 28 -8.05 15.25 -5.35
N LEU A 29 -7.37 16.01 -6.22
CA LEU A 29 -6.21 15.53 -6.97
C LEU A 29 -5.07 15.11 -6.04
N ILE A 30 -4.74 15.92 -5.03
CA ILE A 30 -3.70 15.59 -4.04
C ILE A 30 -4.07 14.33 -3.25
N GLN A 31 -5.34 14.18 -2.85
CA GLN A 31 -5.81 12.98 -2.15
C GLN A 31 -5.69 11.73 -3.02
N LYS A 32 -6.11 11.81 -4.29
CA LYS A 32 -5.99 10.72 -5.26
C LYS A 32 -4.54 10.31 -5.50
N LEU A 33 -3.63 11.28 -5.63
CA LEU A 33 -2.19 11.02 -5.75
C LEU A 33 -1.61 10.39 -4.49
N ARG A 34 -2.05 10.82 -3.30
CA ARG A 34 -1.62 10.24 -2.02
C ARG A 34 -2.10 8.81 -1.85
N GLU A 35 -3.35 8.52 -2.19
CA GLU A 35 -3.92 7.17 -2.12
C GLU A 35 -3.27 6.21 -3.11
N SER A 36 -2.85 6.74 -4.27
CA SER A 36 -2.10 6.01 -5.29
C SER A 36 -0.62 5.78 -4.93
N ARG A 37 -0.14 6.25 -3.77
CA ARG A 37 1.25 5.99 -3.39
C ARG A 37 1.43 4.49 -3.09
N PRO A 38 2.35 3.81 -3.80
CA PRO A 38 2.63 2.42 -3.54
C PRO A 38 3.26 2.25 -2.14
N ILE A 39 3.15 1.04 -1.58
CA ILE A 39 3.88 0.67 -0.37
C ILE A 39 5.03 -0.26 -0.72
N SER A 40 6.19 -0.01 -0.12
CA SER A 40 7.37 -0.86 -0.31
C SER A 40 7.14 -2.26 0.26
N THR A 41 7.88 -3.25 -0.27
CA THR A 41 7.88 -4.63 0.25
C THR A 41 8.21 -4.68 1.74
N ARG A 42 9.12 -3.81 2.23
CA ARG A 42 9.46 -3.71 3.65
C ARG A 42 8.26 -3.27 4.50
N GLN A 43 7.51 -2.26 4.05
CA GLN A 43 6.30 -1.80 4.74
C GLN A 43 5.20 -2.87 4.72
N TYR A 44 5.05 -3.58 3.60
CA TYR A 44 4.10 -4.67 3.45
C TYR A 44 4.37 -5.83 4.41
N ILE A 45 5.61 -6.33 4.46
CA ILE A 45 6.02 -7.39 5.41
C ILE A 45 5.84 -6.94 6.86
N LYS A 46 6.19 -5.70 7.19
CA LYS A 46 5.99 -5.15 8.55
C LYS A 46 4.51 -5.16 8.97
N LEU A 47 3.60 -4.97 8.03
CA LEU A 47 2.16 -5.05 8.29
C LEU A 47 1.69 -6.50 8.50
N ILE A 48 2.21 -7.46 7.72
CA ILE A 48 1.97 -8.89 7.92
C ILE A 48 2.42 -9.29 9.33
N GLU A 49 3.62 -8.87 9.72
CA GLU A 49 4.19 -9.17 11.03
C GLU A 49 3.37 -8.60 12.18
N LYS A 50 2.95 -7.33 12.06
CA LYS A 50 2.08 -6.69 13.05
C LYS A 50 0.74 -7.41 13.21
N LYS A 51 0.16 -7.94 12.12
CA LYS A 51 -1.16 -8.58 12.12
C LYS A 51 -1.11 -10.06 12.51
N ASN A 52 -0.03 -10.76 12.16
CA ASN A 52 0.15 -12.19 12.38
C ASN A 52 1.57 -12.44 12.93
N PRO A 53 1.80 -12.23 14.24
CA PRO A 53 3.14 -12.32 14.82
C PRO A 53 3.77 -13.71 14.66
N THR A 54 5.09 -13.75 14.64
CA THR A 54 5.86 -15.00 14.56
C THR A 54 5.77 -15.74 15.89
N ILE A 55 5.50 -17.04 15.84
CA ILE A 55 5.56 -17.96 16.98
C ILE A 55 6.68 -18.98 16.72
N CYS A 56 7.35 -19.43 17.78
CA CYS A 56 8.30 -20.54 17.68
C CYS A 56 7.55 -21.86 17.90
N TYR A 57 7.69 -22.80 16.97
CA TYR A 57 7.11 -24.12 17.12
C TYR A 57 7.80 -24.86 18.27
N THR A 58 6.98 -25.47 19.14
CA THR A 58 7.47 -26.41 20.14
C THR A 58 6.58 -27.63 20.15
N LYS A 59 7.17 -28.84 20.26
CA LYS A 59 6.40 -30.10 20.24
C LYS A 59 5.36 -30.19 21.37
N ARG A 60 5.55 -29.44 22.47
CA ARG A 60 4.59 -29.33 23.58
C ARG A 60 3.38 -28.45 23.25
N PHE A 61 3.52 -27.53 22.29
CA PHE A 61 2.45 -26.68 21.82
C PHE A 61 1.63 -27.43 20.77
N ASN A 62 0.80 -28.37 21.24
CA ASN A 62 -0.15 -29.09 20.42
C ASN A 62 -1.18 -28.06 19.90
N LEU A 63 -0.89 -27.45 18.75
CA LEU A 63 -1.81 -26.61 17.99
C LEU A 63 -3.06 -27.48 17.77
N LYS A 64 -4.13 -27.25 18.53
CA LYS A 64 -5.34 -28.10 18.62
C LYS A 64 -6.19 -28.22 17.33
N ALA A 65 -5.61 -28.08 16.15
CA ALA A 65 -6.32 -28.16 14.87
C ALA A 65 -5.68 -29.27 14.02
N GLU A 66 -6.49 -30.11 13.38
CA GLU A 66 -6.10 -31.27 12.53
C GLU A 66 -5.07 -30.99 11.40
N HIS A 67 -4.66 -29.75 11.19
CA HIS A 67 -3.65 -29.34 10.20
C HIS A 67 -2.46 -28.62 10.83
N ALA A 68 -2.17 -28.96 12.09
CA ALA A 68 -1.23 -28.26 12.95
C ALA A 68 0.22 -28.74 12.87
N THR A 69 0.49 -29.84 12.17
CA THR A 69 1.79 -30.52 12.22
C THR A 69 2.65 -30.29 10.99
N GLU A 70 2.10 -29.73 9.91
CA GLU A 70 2.85 -29.48 8.67
C GLU A 70 2.46 -28.15 8.01
N CYS A 71 3.39 -27.57 7.26
CA CYS A 71 3.14 -26.40 6.45
C CYS A 71 2.51 -26.81 5.11
N ARG A 72 1.26 -26.41 4.89
CA ARG A 72 0.55 -26.71 3.63
C ARG A 72 1.05 -25.94 2.39
N VAL A 73 2.08 -25.11 2.54
CA VAL A 73 2.73 -24.39 1.42
C VAL A 73 3.95 -25.15 0.91
N CYS A 74 4.84 -25.61 1.80
CA CYS A 74 6.03 -26.37 1.42
C CYS A 74 5.86 -27.89 1.60
N LEU A 75 4.75 -28.34 2.18
CA LEU A 75 4.42 -29.74 2.47
C LEU A 75 5.42 -30.43 3.41
N SER A 76 6.06 -29.66 4.30
CA SER A 76 7.02 -30.17 5.30
C SER A 76 6.43 -30.10 6.69
N GLU A 77 6.73 -31.10 7.53
CA GLU A 77 6.37 -31.08 8.95
C GLU A 77 7.05 -29.92 9.68
N PHE A 78 6.43 -29.48 10.78
CA PHE A 78 7.01 -28.45 11.63
C PHE A 78 8.04 -29.04 12.61
N GLU A 79 9.22 -28.44 12.66
CA GLU A 79 10.31 -28.84 13.53
C GLU A 79 10.50 -27.92 14.74
N GLN A 80 11.09 -28.45 15.81
CA GLN A 80 11.31 -27.73 17.06
C GLN A 80 12.15 -26.47 16.82
N GLY A 81 11.63 -25.30 17.22
CA GLY A 81 12.32 -24.02 17.06
C GLY A 81 12.02 -23.29 15.74
N GLU A 82 11.28 -23.91 14.82
CA GLU A 82 10.89 -23.25 13.57
C GLU A 82 9.96 -22.06 13.80
N LYS A 83 10.09 -21.06 12.93
CA LYS A 83 9.30 -19.83 12.98
C LYS A 83 8.02 -20.01 12.18
N LEU A 84 6.88 -19.96 12.84
CA LEU A 84 5.57 -20.09 12.23
C LEU A 84 4.78 -18.78 12.33
N ARG A 85 3.76 -18.66 11.49
CA ARG A 85 2.71 -17.63 11.63
C ARG A 85 1.36 -18.32 11.63
N LYS A 86 0.52 -17.92 12.58
CA LYS A 86 -0.87 -18.36 12.68
C LYS A 86 -1.79 -17.23 12.21
N LEU A 87 -2.64 -17.52 11.23
CA LEU A 87 -3.60 -16.57 10.69
C LEU A 87 -4.86 -16.49 11.57
N LYS A 88 -5.64 -15.41 11.43
CA LYS A 88 -6.96 -15.27 12.09
C LYS A 88 -7.93 -16.41 11.78
N CYS A 89 -7.80 -17.03 10.61
CA CYS A 89 -8.57 -18.21 10.21
C CYS A 89 -8.09 -19.53 10.86
N GLN A 90 -7.15 -19.46 11.81
CA GLN A 90 -6.56 -20.57 12.58
C GLN A 90 -5.58 -21.48 11.82
N HIS A 91 -5.38 -21.27 10.52
CA HIS A 91 -4.34 -21.97 9.75
C HIS A 91 -2.93 -21.47 10.08
N THR A 92 -1.98 -22.40 10.15
CA THR A 92 -0.58 -22.16 10.53
C THR A 92 0.35 -22.56 9.39
N PHE A 93 1.40 -21.77 9.17
CA PHE A 93 2.41 -21.99 8.12
C PHE A 93 3.78 -21.56 8.64
N HIS A 94 4.88 -21.97 8.00
CA HIS A 94 6.18 -21.34 8.24
C HIS A 94 6.09 -19.84 7.95
N ARG A 95 6.78 -19.04 8.76
CA ARG A 95 6.87 -17.58 8.61
C ARG A 95 7.25 -17.21 7.19
N ASP A 96 8.32 -17.82 6.69
CA ASP A 96 8.89 -17.47 5.39
C ASP A 96 8.01 -17.97 4.24
N CYS A 97 7.37 -19.13 4.38
CA CYS A 97 6.41 -19.66 3.40
C CYS A 97 5.19 -18.74 3.26
N LEU A 98 4.62 -18.31 4.39
CA LEU A 98 3.48 -17.40 4.38
C LEU A 98 3.87 -16.00 3.88
N ASP A 99 5.00 -15.45 4.33
CA ASP A 99 5.44 -14.11 3.91
C ASP A 99 5.69 -14.06 2.40
N LYS A 100 6.31 -15.10 1.80
CA LYS A 100 6.46 -15.22 0.35
C LYS A 100 5.11 -15.34 -0.37
N TRP A 101 4.22 -16.19 0.13
CA TRP A 101 2.89 -16.38 -0.44
C TRP A 101 2.10 -15.06 -0.49
N LEU A 102 2.08 -14.30 0.61
CA LEU A 102 1.34 -13.05 0.70
C LEU A 102 1.93 -11.95 -0.18
N GLN A 103 3.24 -12.00 -0.49
CA GLN A 103 3.89 -11.07 -1.42
C GLN A 103 3.56 -11.37 -2.88
N GLN A 104 3.42 -12.65 -3.24
CA GLN A 104 3.21 -13.09 -4.63
C GLN A 104 1.73 -13.14 -5.02
N TYR A 105 0.83 -13.48 -4.11
CA TYR A 105 -0.59 -13.74 -4.39
C TYR A 105 -1.54 -12.72 -3.73
N TRP A 106 -2.86 -12.93 -3.77
CA TRP A 106 -3.90 -11.99 -3.27
C TRP A 106 -4.00 -11.85 -1.74
N ALA A 107 -2.87 -11.94 -1.02
CA ALA A 107 -2.83 -11.85 0.44
C ALA A 107 -3.94 -12.65 1.16
N THR A 108 -4.25 -13.83 0.65
CA THR A 108 -5.28 -14.74 1.17
C THR A 108 -4.64 -15.95 1.83
N CYS A 109 -5.38 -16.60 2.72
CA CYS A 109 -4.94 -17.86 3.32
C CYS A 109 -4.79 -18.94 2.22
N PRO A 110 -3.64 -19.64 2.13
CA PRO A 110 -3.45 -20.74 1.18
C PRO A 110 -4.51 -21.85 1.27
N LEU A 111 -5.11 -22.06 2.44
CA LEU A 111 -6.05 -23.15 2.69
C LEU A 111 -7.52 -22.77 2.48
N CYS A 112 -7.99 -21.69 3.11
CA CYS A 112 -9.42 -21.33 3.06
C CYS A 112 -9.72 -20.05 2.28
N ARG A 113 -8.71 -19.44 1.64
CA ARG A 113 -8.82 -18.21 0.84
C ARG A 113 -9.37 -16.98 1.60
N LYS A 114 -9.57 -17.07 2.92
CA LYS A 114 -9.93 -15.92 3.75
C LYS A 114 -8.84 -14.84 3.67
N GLN A 115 -9.25 -13.59 3.53
CA GLN A 115 -8.37 -12.45 3.38
C GLN A 115 -7.47 -12.25 4.61
N VAL A 116 -6.17 -12.12 4.39
CA VAL A 116 -5.15 -11.89 5.43
C VAL A 116 -4.84 -10.41 5.58
N LEU A 117 -4.84 -9.62 4.51
CA LEU A 117 -4.63 -8.16 4.52
C LEU A 117 -5.74 -7.44 3.75
N PRO A 118 -6.12 -6.21 4.13
CA PRO A 118 -7.09 -5.41 3.38
C PRO A 118 -6.67 -5.20 1.92
N ASP A 119 -7.63 -5.15 0.99
CA ASP A 119 -7.36 -5.05 -0.45
C ASP A 119 -6.61 -3.77 -0.83
N ASP A 120 -6.84 -2.65 -0.14
CA ASP A 120 -6.15 -1.38 -0.41
C ASP A 120 -4.64 -1.49 -0.18
N VAL A 121 -4.23 -2.23 0.85
CA VAL A 121 -2.82 -2.52 1.14
C VAL A 121 -2.23 -3.41 0.06
N VAL A 122 -2.94 -4.47 -0.34
CA VAL A 122 -2.48 -5.43 -1.36
C VAL A 122 -2.31 -4.71 -2.70
N PHE A 123 -3.27 -3.85 -3.05
CA PHE A 123 -3.23 -3.04 -4.27
C PHE A 123 -2.03 -2.10 -4.28
N LYS A 124 -1.79 -1.34 -3.19
CA LYS A 124 -0.61 -0.46 -3.07
C LYS A 124 0.71 -1.22 -3.16
N HIS A 125 0.78 -2.46 -2.66
CA HIS A 125 1.99 -3.27 -2.76
C HIS A 125 2.22 -3.77 -4.20
N ARG A 126 1.16 -4.18 -4.90
CA ARG A 126 1.25 -4.61 -6.30
C ARG A 126 1.63 -3.48 -7.24
N GLN A 127 1.15 -2.27 -6.98
CA GLN A 127 1.61 -1.09 -7.71
C GLN A 127 3.13 -0.90 -7.57
N HIS A 128 3.70 -1.16 -6.39
CA HIS A 128 5.15 -1.12 -6.19
C HIS A 128 5.88 -2.18 -7.03
N GLN A 129 5.35 -3.41 -7.08
CA GLN A 129 5.96 -4.51 -7.83
C GLN A 129 5.89 -4.31 -9.35
N ASN A 130 4.86 -3.61 -9.83
CA ASN A 130 4.65 -3.33 -11.26
C ASN A 130 5.35 -2.04 -11.74
N GLN A 131 5.95 -1.25 -10.85
CA GLN A 131 6.74 -0.11 -11.26
C GLN A 131 8.09 -0.59 -11.80
N PRO A 132 8.45 -0.26 -13.05
CA PRO A 132 9.83 -0.48 -13.52
C PRO A 132 10.76 0.29 -12.59
N GLU A 133 11.92 -0.29 -12.25
CA GLU A 133 12.89 0.13 -11.22
C GLU A 133 13.54 1.53 -11.44
N ALA A 134 12.87 2.45 -12.12
CA ALA A 134 13.37 3.73 -12.59
C ALA A 134 13.33 4.88 -11.57
N ALA A 135 13.08 4.64 -10.28
CA ALA A 135 12.92 5.72 -9.28
C ALA A 135 13.93 5.71 -8.11
N SER A 136 14.98 4.88 -8.15
CA SER A 136 16.01 4.89 -7.11
C SER A 136 17.16 5.88 -7.34
N ASN A 137 17.23 6.56 -8.50
CA ASN A 137 18.27 7.55 -8.79
C ASN A 137 17.64 8.85 -9.30
N GLY A 138 17.96 9.97 -8.65
CA GLY A 138 17.90 11.28 -9.29
C GLY A 138 16.55 12.00 -9.27
N ASN A 139 16.13 12.46 -8.09
CA ASN A 139 15.15 13.55 -7.92
C ASN A 139 15.61 14.90 -8.56
N HIS A 140 16.72 14.92 -9.30
CA HIS A 140 17.26 16.10 -9.98
C HIS A 140 16.97 16.10 -11.48
N ASP A 141 16.92 14.93 -12.12
CA ASP A 141 16.88 14.85 -13.59
C ASP A 141 15.48 15.17 -14.14
N ASN A 142 14.43 14.74 -13.42
CA ASN A 142 13.05 14.98 -13.84
C ASN A 142 12.62 16.45 -13.62
N LEU A 143 13.16 17.11 -12.59
CA LEU A 143 12.97 18.54 -12.40
C LEU A 143 13.71 19.33 -13.46
N LEU A 144 14.94 18.95 -13.83
CA LEU A 144 15.68 19.61 -14.90
C LEU A 144 14.96 19.49 -16.26
N TYR A 145 14.34 18.33 -16.54
CA TYR A 145 13.53 18.12 -17.75
C TYR A 145 12.25 18.98 -17.75
N LEU A 146 11.56 19.07 -16.61
CA LEU A 146 10.41 19.98 -16.47
C LEU A 146 10.84 21.45 -16.59
N PHE A 147 11.91 21.86 -15.93
CA PHE A 147 12.42 23.25 -16.00
C PHE A 147 12.89 23.62 -17.41
N SER A 148 13.51 22.69 -18.15
CA SER A 148 13.90 22.93 -19.54
C SER A 148 12.69 23.03 -20.47
N ALA A 149 11.65 22.22 -20.26
CA ALA A 149 10.40 22.33 -21.01
C ALA A 149 9.68 23.68 -20.78
N PHE A 150 9.71 24.23 -19.56
CA PHE A 150 9.09 25.54 -19.26
C PHE A 150 9.87 26.74 -19.78
N ARG A 151 11.18 26.62 -20.05
CA ARG A 151 12.01 27.75 -20.49
C ARG A 151 12.07 27.91 -22.03
N GLY A 152 11.45 27.00 -22.79
CA GLY A 152 11.60 26.88 -24.24
C GLY A 152 10.49 27.48 -25.10
N GLY A 153 9.86 28.60 -24.71
CA GLY A 153 8.79 29.21 -25.50
C GLY A 153 8.62 30.71 -25.27
N ASN A 154 9.64 31.50 -25.63
CA ASN A 154 9.52 32.94 -25.86
C ASN A 154 10.64 33.38 -26.82
N THR A 155 10.36 33.29 -28.11
CA THR A 155 10.96 34.11 -29.18
C THR A 155 9.84 34.55 -30.09
#